data_AF-A0A954ZGI1-F1
#
_entry.id   AF-A0A954ZGI1-F1
#
_cell.length_a   1.000
_cell.length_b   1.000
_cell.length_c   1.000
_cell.angle_alpha   90.00
_cell.angle_beta   90.00
_cell.angle_gamma   90.00
#
_symmetry.space_group_name_H-M   'P 1'
#
loop_
_entity.id
_entity.type
_entity.pdbx_description
1 polymer ?
#
loop_
_entity_poly.entity_id
_entity_poly.type
_entity_poly.pdbx_seq_one_letter_code
_entity_poly.pdbx_strand_id
1 'polypeptide(L)'
;MQRASGAPSWARLSGLFLLTGLPLAVGLWPSDGAWAIDPGLIVRELVVEGEEWEYLAPQSPAQDPFNATNVSFEDWASPDYDTSVPLTLSGGGSISWRGPALAPFHYGGVTGLAGGTELNVPTSGNRFTHYFRRTFTLDEAANGQLEIQIIVDDGAVGYLDGVEFFRFNCCLPDFPGELPLFTDFADSTGAEGFIWLVDAQVPEGVTLDAGEHVLAIEVHQANATSSDLGLDLTLLQNGPGLVWKNTGSGDWADFDNWLLFARPDDTNEIAVFGNTITAPSSVWLDASNAIRGLEFDSDHSYALAGLGTLIFDSDTGSSNLDVLRGDHQIQTVVQLDNDTVVTTLADSSLEFNNDVFLNGHTLSIGGEGEVRLNNLVDTGGGSIQSSAAVMTGSTSIRGSLSVTHGALRPGDGVGLFTISEDLILSTDSVLQMEIRSSAQDQFDQLLVGGETWLDGTLELTALDADALRPGDTFQLIETRAIHGTFSSLRLPAVAGLTWDTSQLYTQGVISIVPEPAGWLLFACGGLSLMRRRRERPTCFVDRI
;
A
#
# COMPACT_ATOMS: atom_id res chain seq x y z
N MET A 1 -44.79 -44.41 -5.47
CA MET A 1 -45.34 -43.18 -6.05
C MET A 1 -44.31 -42.07 -5.86
N GLN A 2 -43.98 -41.37 -6.95
CA GLN A 2 -43.02 -40.27 -7.02
C GLN A 2 -43.55 -38.95 -6.45
N ARG A 3 -42.61 -37.99 -6.35
CA ARG A 3 -42.68 -36.52 -6.18
C ARG A 3 -42.55 -36.03 -4.73
N ALA A 4 -41.96 -34.89 -4.40
CA ALA A 4 -40.94 -33.96 -4.94
C ALA A 4 -40.97 -32.72 -4.01
N SER A 5 -39.85 -32.00 -3.89
CA SER A 5 -39.70 -30.58 -3.49
C SER A 5 -40.14 -30.11 -2.09
N GLY A 6 -39.24 -29.37 -1.41
CA GLY A 6 -39.60 -28.39 -0.38
C GLY A 6 -38.51 -28.17 0.66
N ALA A 7 -37.56 -27.27 0.41
CA ALA A 7 -36.77 -26.64 1.46
C ALA A 7 -37.66 -25.69 2.28
N PRO A 8 -37.42 -25.52 3.59
CA PRO A 8 -37.87 -24.34 4.31
C PRO A 8 -36.69 -23.45 4.72
N SER A 9 -36.87 -22.18 4.35
CA SER A 9 -36.25 -20.95 4.84
C SER A 9 -35.91 -20.91 6.34
N TRP A 10 -34.71 -20.44 6.68
CA TRP A 10 -34.47 -19.82 7.98
C TRP A 10 -34.74 -18.32 7.91
N ALA A 11 -35.74 -17.89 8.67
CA ALA A 11 -36.03 -16.50 8.92
C ALA A 11 -34.96 -15.90 9.83
N ARG A 12 -34.41 -14.74 9.44
CA ARG A 12 -33.62 -13.87 10.31
C ARG A 12 -34.50 -13.35 11.44
N LEU A 13 -34.06 -13.53 12.68
CA LEU A 13 -34.57 -12.82 13.86
C LEU A 13 -33.50 -11.81 14.25
N SER A 14 -33.75 -10.54 13.93
CA SER A 14 -32.99 -9.40 14.43
C SER A 14 -33.52 -9.03 15.81
N GLY A 15 -32.65 -8.92 16.81
CA GLY A 15 -33.02 -8.49 18.17
C GLY A 15 -31.91 -8.58 19.23
N LEU A 16 -31.08 -7.54 19.29
CA LEU A 16 -30.48 -6.87 20.46
C LEU A 16 -30.45 -7.59 21.85
N PHE A 17 -29.25 -7.95 22.34
CA PHE A 17 -28.60 -7.57 23.64
C PHE A 17 -27.63 -8.65 24.21
N LEU A 18 -26.38 -8.19 24.50
CA LEU A 18 -25.40 -8.56 25.55
C LEU A 18 -24.90 -10.02 25.74
N LEU A 19 -23.57 -10.07 25.95
CA LEU A 19 -22.78 -11.07 26.68
C LEU A 19 -22.77 -12.51 26.14
N THR A 20 -21.67 -12.90 25.49
CA THR A 20 -20.72 -13.94 25.93
C THR A 20 -19.70 -14.17 24.80
N GLY A 21 -18.43 -13.97 25.12
CA GLY A 21 -17.31 -14.20 24.21
C GLY A 21 -17.07 -15.70 23.99
N LEU A 22 -16.88 -16.07 22.72
CA LEU A 22 -16.17 -17.27 22.27
C LEU A 22 -15.62 -16.94 20.87
N PRO A 23 -14.30 -16.92 20.64
CA PRO A 23 -13.74 -16.82 19.29
C PRO A 23 -13.86 -18.16 18.55
N LEU A 24 -14.21 -18.09 17.27
CA LEU A 24 -14.28 -19.21 16.32
C LEU A 24 -12.90 -19.46 15.72
N ALA A 25 -12.35 -20.65 15.92
CA ALA A 25 -11.05 -21.06 15.36
C ALA A 25 -11.18 -21.65 13.95
N VAL A 26 -10.31 -21.22 13.03
CA VAL A 26 -10.12 -21.82 11.71
C VAL A 26 -8.62 -22.08 11.52
N GLY A 27 -8.24 -23.35 11.31
CA GLY A 27 -6.84 -23.76 11.15
C GLY A 27 -6.36 -23.67 9.70
N LEU A 28 -5.16 -23.13 9.50
CA LEU A 28 -4.42 -23.16 8.23
C LEU A 28 -2.97 -23.63 8.50
N TRP A 29 -2.40 -24.38 7.55
CA TRP A 29 -1.04 -24.92 7.60
C TRP A 29 -0.08 -24.03 6.78
N PRO A 30 1.18 -23.81 7.22
CA PRO A 30 2.14 -23.01 6.45
C PRO A 30 2.97 -23.87 5.49
N SER A 31 3.28 -23.32 4.32
CA SER A 31 4.43 -23.76 3.51
C SER A 31 5.04 -22.58 2.78
N ASP A 32 6.20 -22.16 3.30
CA ASP A 32 7.36 -21.50 2.70
C ASP A 32 7.17 -20.46 1.57
N GLY A 33 7.62 -19.23 1.85
CA GLY A 33 7.89 -18.24 0.80
C GLY A 33 8.17 -16.83 1.34
N ALA A 34 9.36 -16.60 1.91
CA ALA A 34 9.81 -15.29 2.34
C ALA A 34 9.98 -14.32 1.16
N TRP A 35 9.33 -13.16 1.23
CA TRP A 35 9.58 -11.99 0.38
C TRP A 35 9.81 -10.77 1.26
N ALA A 36 10.90 -10.05 1.00
CA ALA A 36 11.20 -8.77 1.63
C ALA A 36 10.35 -7.68 0.97
N ILE A 37 9.52 -6.98 1.76
CA ILE A 37 8.66 -5.86 1.33
C ILE A 37 8.82 -4.71 2.33
N ASP A 38 8.61 -3.49 1.83
CA ASP A 38 8.69 -2.17 2.47
C ASP A 38 7.97 -2.13 3.85
N PRO A 39 8.56 -1.52 4.92
CA PRO A 39 8.11 -1.70 6.31
C PRO A 39 6.69 -1.21 6.66
N GLY A 40 6.05 -0.44 5.77
CA GLY A 40 4.73 0.15 6.04
C GLY A 40 3.53 -0.78 5.81
N LEU A 41 3.72 -1.95 5.22
CA LEU A 41 2.62 -2.77 4.74
C LEU A 41 2.95 -4.26 4.72
N ILE A 42 1.91 -5.06 4.97
CA ILE A 42 1.90 -6.52 5.11
C ILE A 42 2.30 -6.95 6.53
N VAL A 43 1.51 -7.89 7.06
CA VAL A 43 1.74 -8.67 8.28
C VAL A 43 3.23 -8.73 8.62
N ARG A 44 3.66 -7.96 9.60
CA ARG A 44 5.04 -7.91 10.08
C ARG A 44 5.21 -8.94 11.18
N GLU A 45 6.10 -9.89 10.97
CA GLU A 45 6.53 -10.81 12.03
C GLU A 45 7.32 -10.04 13.09
N LEU A 46 6.73 -9.87 14.28
CA LEU A 46 7.39 -9.27 15.42
C LEU A 46 8.19 -10.31 16.20
N VAL A 47 7.62 -11.51 16.34
CA VAL A 47 8.23 -12.70 16.94
C VAL A 47 7.81 -13.90 16.10
N VAL A 48 8.73 -14.82 15.82
CA VAL A 48 8.44 -16.05 15.07
C VAL A 48 8.62 -17.29 15.95
N GLU A 49 7.96 -18.38 15.57
CA GLU A 49 8.10 -19.67 16.24
C GLU A 49 9.56 -20.15 16.32
N GLY A 50 9.87 -20.96 17.33
CA GLY A 50 11.21 -21.55 17.50
C GLY A 50 12.31 -20.58 17.94
N GLU A 51 11.97 -19.32 18.23
CA GLU A 51 12.90 -18.30 18.70
C GLU A 51 13.40 -18.52 20.14
N GLU A 52 14.43 -17.76 20.55
CA GLU A 52 14.98 -17.81 21.90
C GLU A 52 14.17 -16.99 22.92
N TRP A 53 13.92 -17.57 24.09
CA TRP A 53 13.21 -16.93 25.21
C TRP A 53 13.96 -17.13 26.54
N GLU A 54 13.74 -16.21 27.47
CA GLU A 54 13.95 -16.45 28.89
C GLU A 54 12.71 -17.08 29.49
N TYR A 55 12.88 -17.99 30.46
CA TYR A 55 11.77 -18.67 31.09
C TYR A 55 11.98 -18.88 32.59
N LEU A 56 10.88 -18.87 33.33
CA LEU A 56 10.77 -19.23 34.73
C LEU A 56 9.77 -20.38 34.86
N ALA A 57 10.25 -21.54 35.31
CA ALA A 57 9.46 -22.77 35.39
C ALA A 57 9.36 -23.29 36.84
N PRO A 58 8.50 -22.70 37.70
CA PRO A 58 8.27 -23.17 39.06
C PRO A 58 7.82 -24.64 39.08
N GLN A 59 8.38 -25.41 40.01
CA GLN A 59 8.17 -26.85 40.14
C GLN A 59 7.30 -27.24 41.34
N SER A 60 6.90 -26.26 42.16
CA SER A 60 6.09 -26.48 43.36
C SER A 60 5.43 -25.19 43.84
N PRO A 61 4.39 -25.26 44.69
CA PRO A 61 3.77 -24.07 45.28
C PRO A 61 4.73 -23.20 46.09
N ALA A 62 5.78 -23.81 46.67
CA ALA A 62 6.79 -23.09 47.42
C ALA A 62 7.68 -22.20 46.53
N GLN A 63 7.60 -22.36 45.21
CA GLN A 63 8.32 -21.58 44.21
C GLN A 63 7.45 -20.53 43.52
N ASP A 64 6.29 -20.19 44.10
CA ASP A 64 5.47 -19.07 43.67
C ASP A 64 6.31 -17.78 43.63
N PRO A 65 6.54 -17.20 42.44
CA PRO A 65 7.42 -16.04 42.29
C PRO A 65 6.86 -14.77 42.93
N PHE A 66 5.54 -14.67 43.14
CA PHE A 66 4.92 -13.53 43.84
C PHE A 66 5.24 -13.47 45.34
N ASN A 67 5.80 -14.55 45.90
CA ASN A 67 6.30 -14.60 47.27
C ASN A 67 7.78 -14.18 47.41
N ALA A 68 8.37 -13.62 46.36
CA ALA A 68 9.73 -13.08 46.40
C ALA A 68 9.84 -11.87 47.36
N THR A 69 10.96 -11.80 48.06
CA THR A 69 11.19 -10.79 49.13
C THR A 69 12.21 -9.73 48.76
N ASN A 70 12.99 -9.95 47.69
CA ASN A 70 14.07 -9.07 47.25
C ASN A 70 13.73 -8.24 46.01
N VAL A 71 12.80 -8.71 45.17
CA VAL A 71 12.31 -8.02 43.97
C VAL A 71 10.81 -8.33 43.85
N SER A 72 9.98 -7.35 43.45
CA SER A 72 8.57 -7.59 43.15
C SER A 72 8.45 -8.40 41.87
N PHE A 73 7.53 -9.36 41.82
CA PHE A 73 7.21 -10.08 40.59
C PHE A 73 6.06 -9.44 39.81
N GLU A 74 5.38 -8.43 40.35
CA GLU A 74 4.20 -7.81 39.69
C GLU A 74 4.55 -7.20 38.32
N ASP A 75 5.77 -6.67 38.15
CA ASP A 75 6.22 -6.03 36.91
C ASP A 75 7.06 -6.98 36.03
N TRP A 76 6.96 -8.31 36.21
CA TRP A 76 7.81 -9.28 35.50
C TRP A 76 7.72 -9.19 33.97
N ALA A 77 6.57 -8.78 33.43
CA ALA A 77 6.35 -8.61 32.00
C ALA A 77 6.87 -7.26 31.45
N SER A 78 7.29 -6.33 32.31
CA SER A 78 7.80 -5.01 31.91
C SER A 78 9.19 -5.11 31.24
N PRO A 79 9.53 -4.21 30.29
CA PRO A 79 10.87 -4.10 29.73
C PRO A 79 11.97 -3.85 30.76
N ASP A 80 11.64 -3.15 31.85
CA ASP A 80 12.60 -2.76 32.90
C ASP A 80 12.90 -3.88 33.92
N TYR A 81 12.26 -5.05 33.78
CA TYR A 81 12.42 -6.14 34.72
C TYR A 81 13.77 -6.87 34.57
N ASP A 82 14.57 -6.87 35.63
CA ASP A 82 15.90 -7.50 35.66
C ASP A 82 15.82 -9.01 35.98
N THR A 83 15.88 -9.84 34.94
CA THR A 83 15.88 -11.31 35.04
C THR A 83 17.18 -11.89 35.58
N SER A 84 18.26 -11.11 35.67
CA SER A 84 19.56 -11.58 36.16
C SER A 84 19.58 -11.78 37.69
N VAL A 85 18.61 -11.22 38.40
CA VAL A 85 18.49 -11.30 39.86
C VAL A 85 17.65 -12.51 40.26
N PRO A 86 18.21 -13.49 41.00
CA PRO A 86 17.41 -14.59 41.55
C PRO A 86 16.32 -14.10 42.51
N LEU A 87 15.13 -14.70 42.44
CA LEU A 87 14.02 -14.44 43.35
C LEU A 87 14.23 -15.20 44.66
N THR A 88 14.36 -14.48 45.77
CA THR A 88 14.50 -15.04 47.13
C THR A 88 13.12 -15.18 47.76
N LEU A 89 12.71 -16.43 47.99
CA LEU A 89 11.34 -16.77 48.36
C LEU A 89 11.13 -16.71 49.88
N SER A 90 9.96 -16.24 50.32
CA SER A 90 9.62 -16.09 51.75
C SER A 90 9.65 -17.41 52.54
N GLY A 91 9.39 -18.55 51.86
CA GLY A 91 9.50 -19.91 52.42
C GLY A 91 10.93 -20.45 52.49
N GLY A 92 11.92 -19.68 52.04
CA GLY A 92 13.32 -20.07 51.92
C GLY A 92 13.66 -20.68 50.56
N GLY A 93 14.90 -20.47 50.11
CA GLY A 93 15.38 -20.87 48.79
C GLY A 93 15.25 -19.76 47.74
N SER A 94 15.64 -20.08 46.51
CA SER A 94 15.55 -19.15 45.39
C SER A 94 15.14 -19.86 44.10
N ILE A 95 14.48 -19.13 43.21
CA ILE A 95 14.25 -19.51 41.83
C ILE A 95 14.86 -18.45 40.91
N SER A 96 15.34 -18.85 39.74
CA SER A 96 16.01 -17.96 38.78
C SER A 96 15.42 -18.16 37.41
N TRP A 97 15.32 -17.06 36.66
CA TRP A 97 15.14 -17.09 35.22
C TRP A 97 16.25 -17.93 34.57
N ARG A 98 15.89 -18.61 33.49
CA ARG A 98 16.76 -19.43 32.66
C ARG A 98 16.64 -18.99 31.22
N GLY A 99 17.64 -19.31 30.42
CA GLY A 99 17.68 -18.95 29.00
C GLY A 99 18.90 -18.08 28.68
N PRO A 100 19.01 -17.56 27.44
CA PRO A 100 18.08 -17.82 26.32
C PRO A 100 17.97 -19.31 25.98
N ALA A 101 16.78 -19.76 25.64
CA ALA A 101 16.48 -21.15 25.30
C ALA A 101 15.46 -21.18 24.14
N LEU A 102 15.60 -22.14 23.23
CA LEU A 102 14.76 -22.23 22.04
C LEU A 102 13.36 -22.77 22.39
N ALA A 103 12.33 -22.09 21.89
CA ALA A 103 11.01 -22.67 21.74
C ALA A 103 11.04 -23.83 20.70
N PRO A 104 10.06 -24.75 20.69
CA PRO A 104 8.96 -24.86 21.63
C PRO A 104 9.40 -25.25 23.04
N PHE A 105 8.72 -24.74 24.06
CA PHE A 105 8.92 -25.16 25.44
C PHE A 105 7.92 -26.24 25.80
N HIS A 106 8.39 -27.37 26.33
CA HIS A 106 7.46 -28.45 26.62
C HIS A 106 7.91 -29.37 27.76
N TYR A 107 6.94 -30.01 28.38
CA TYR A 107 7.12 -31.30 29.03
C TYR A 107 5.90 -32.18 28.72
N GLY A 108 6.02 -33.49 28.92
CA GLY A 108 5.00 -34.38 28.35
C GLY A 108 5.03 -34.30 26.83
N GLY A 109 4.10 -34.99 26.16
CA GLY A 109 4.09 -35.03 24.71
C GLY A 109 2.93 -34.22 24.18
N VAL A 110 3.19 -33.03 23.65
CA VAL A 110 2.16 -32.17 23.05
C VAL A 110 2.14 -32.35 21.54
N THR A 111 1.00 -32.75 20.99
CA THR A 111 0.84 -32.90 19.54
C THR A 111 1.02 -31.55 18.84
N GLY A 112 1.86 -31.49 17.81
CA GLY A 112 2.17 -30.25 17.08
C GLY A 112 3.43 -29.53 17.55
N LEU A 113 3.99 -29.90 18.71
CA LEU A 113 5.29 -29.42 19.17
C LEU A 113 6.37 -30.51 19.00
N ALA A 114 7.53 -30.12 18.48
CA ALA A 114 8.69 -31.00 18.37
C ALA A 114 10.00 -30.22 18.47
N GLY A 115 10.98 -30.78 19.19
CA GLY A 115 12.26 -30.10 19.42
C GLY A 115 12.17 -29.06 20.54
N GLY A 116 13.05 -28.06 20.51
CA GLY A 116 13.06 -26.98 21.51
C GLY A 116 13.58 -27.40 22.88
N THR A 117 13.02 -26.80 23.93
CA THR A 117 13.50 -26.88 25.31
C THR A 117 12.58 -27.73 26.18
N GLU A 118 13.09 -28.87 26.64
CA GLU A 118 12.40 -29.72 27.61
C GLU A 118 12.47 -29.09 29.01
N LEU A 119 11.29 -28.87 29.59
CA LEU A 119 11.11 -28.34 30.94
C LEU A 119 11.14 -29.45 31.98
N ASN A 120 11.57 -29.12 33.19
CA ASN A 120 11.51 -30.07 34.29
C ASN A 120 10.05 -30.30 34.71
N VAL A 121 9.72 -31.56 35.00
CA VAL A 121 8.38 -31.96 35.44
C VAL A 121 8.36 -32.13 36.96
N PRO A 122 7.39 -31.53 37.68
CA PRO A 122 7.18 -31.82 39.08
C PRO A 122 6.93 -33.33 39.30
N THR A 123 7.59 -33.94 40.29
CA THR A 123 7.51 -35.39 40.55
C THR A 123 6.10 -35.89 40.90
N SER A 124 5.19 -35.00 41.33
CA SER A 124 3.77 -35.31 41.51
C SER A 124 2.93 -34.04 41.67
N GLY A 125 1.82 -33.94 40.92
CA GLY A 125 0.60 -33.19 41.25
C GLY A 125 0.75 -31.76 41.79
N ASN A 126 1.58 -30.94 41.15
CA ASN A 126 1.88 -29.55 41.53
C ASN A 126 2.31 -28.73 40.31
N ARG A 127 1.57 -28.84 39.20
CA ARG A 127 1.85 -28.12 37.96
C ARG A 127 1.06 -26.81 37.97
N PHE A 128 1.79 -25.71 37.86
CA PHE A 128 1.30 -24.33 38.01
C PHE A 128 1.86 -23.48 36.87
N THR A 129 1.61 -22.17 36.93
CA THR A 129 1.97 -21.23 35.89
C THR A 129 3.47 -21.23 35.56
N HIS A 130 3.78 -21.30 34.26
CA HIS A 130 5.12 -21.09 33.72
C HIS A 130 5.17 -19.73 33.03
N TYR A 131 6.31 -19.03 33.15
CA TYR A 131 6.47 -17.68 32.62
C TYR A 131 7.57 -17.65 31.57
N PHE A 132 7.32 -16.94 30.47
CA PHE A 132 8.21 -16.83 29.33
C PHE A 132 8.32 -15.36 28.95
N ARG A 133 9.51 -14.90 28.60
CA ARG A 133 9.78 -13.53 28.15
C ARG A 133 10.73 -13.54 26.97
N ARG A 134 10.48 -12.66 26.02
CA ARG A 134 11.37 -12.40 24.90
C ARG A 134 11.42 -10.91 24.60
N THR A 135 12.64 -10.41 24.49
CA THR A 135 12.89 -9.09 23.89
C THR A 135 12.94 -9.23 22.37
N PHE A 136 12.26 -8.33 21.67
CA PHE A 136 12.36 -8.17 20.22
C PHE A 136 12.65 -6.70 19.91
N THR A 137 13.18 -6.43 18.71
CA THR A 137 13.56 -5.06 18.31
C THR A 137 12.79 -4.66 17.06
N LEU A 138 12.26 -3.44 17.08
CA LEU A 138 11.61 -2.82 15.95
C LEU A 138 12.53 -1.76 15.33
N ASP A 139 12.76 -1.84 14.02
CA ASP A 139 13.52 -0.82 13.28
C ASP A 139 12.75 0.50 13.10
N GLU A 140 11.41 0.43 13.19
CA GLU A 140 10.49 1.54 13.08
C GLU A 140 9.20 1.26 13.89
N ALA A 141 8.44 2.32 14.16
CA ALA A 141 7.24 2.25 14.95
C ALA A 141 6.18 1.34 14.30
N ALA A 142 5.59 0.48 15.12
CA ALA A 142 4.50 -0.41 14.81
C ALA A 142 3.18 0.13 15.40
N ASN A 143 2.11 0.13 14.62
CA ASN A 143 0.74 0.43 15.06
C ASN A 143 -0.23 -0.56 14.43
N GLY A 144 -1.40 -0.77 15.03
CA GLY A 144 -2.50 -1.55 14.44
C GLY A 144 -2.88 -2.81 15.22
N GLN A 145 -3.55 -3.73 14.52
CA GLN A 145 -4.02 -5.01 15.07
C GLN A 145 -2.85 -5.99 15.19
N LEU A 146 -2.87 -6.80 16.23
CA LEU A 146 -1.94 -7.91 16.43
C LEU A 146 -2.66 -9.23 16.18
N GLU A 147 -1.99 -10.17 15.54
CA GLU A 147 -2.42 -11.57 15.47
C GLU A 147 -1.38 -12.43 16.18
N ILE A 148 -1.84 -13.28 17.09
CA ILE A 148 -1.01 -14.28 17.76
C ILE A 148 -1.36 -15.65 17.17
N GLN A 149 -0.37 -16.31 16.60
CA GLN A 149 -0.47 -17.70 16.16
C GLN A 149 0.19 -18.56 17.23
N ILE A 150 -0.60 -19.24 18.07
CA ILE A 150 -0.10 -19.90 19.28
C ILE A 150 -0.43 -21.40 19.30
N ILE A 151 0.56 -22.22 19.66
CA ILE A 151 0.35 -23.59 20.13
C ILE A 151 0.59 -23.56 21.64
N VAL A 152 -0.46 -23.80 22.41
CA VAL A 152 -0.37 -23.83 23.88
C VAL A 152 -1.17 -24.99 24.47
N ASP A 153 -0.61 -25.58 25.52
CA ASP A 153 -1.29 -26.54 26.38
C ASP A 153 -1.07 -26.14 27.86
N ASP A 154 -2.08 -25.74 28.63
CA ASP A 154 -3.52 -25.73 28.31
C ASP A 154 -4.07 -24.33 27.91
N GLY A 155 -3.60 -23.26 28.55
CA GLY A 155 -4.06 -21.89 28.31
C GLY A 155 -2.95 -20.85 28.52
N ALA A 156 -3.12 -19.65 27.95
CA ALA A 156 -2.14 -18.57 27.99
C ALA A 156 -2.75 -17.21 28.32
N VAL A 157 -1.94 -16.36 28.95
CA VAL A 157 -2.15 -14.91 29.01
C VAL A 157 -0.90 -14.21 28.49
N GLY A 158 -1.08 -13.19 27.67
CA GLY A 158 0.01 -12.47 27.01
C GLY A 158 0.07 -11.00 27.39
N TYR A 159 1.29 -10.51 27.51
CA TYR A 159 1.63 -9.14 27.87
C TYR A 159 2.59 -8.56 26.84
N LEU A 160 2.38 -7.29 26.53
CA LEU A 160 3.24 -6.48 25.67
C LEU A 160 3.73 -5.29 26.49
N ASP A 161 5.04 -5.15 26.66
CA ASP A 161 5.68 -4.14 27.51
C ASP A 161 5.04 -3.99 28.91
N GLY A 162 4.66 -5.12 29.51
CA GLY A 162 4.06 -5.17 30.84
C GLY A 162 2.54 -5.00 30.89
N VAL A 163 1.87 -4.71 29.77
CA VAL A 163 0.41 -4.57 29.71
C VAL A 163 -0.21 -5.80 29.06
N GLU A 164 -1.22 -6.37 29.71
CA GLU A 164 -1.97 -7.52 29.18
C GLU A 164 -2.69 -7.14 27.87
N PHE A 165 -2.55 -7.95 26.83
CA PHE A 165 -3.19 -7.69 25.52
C PHE A 165 -4.01 -8.85 24.97
N PHE A 166 -3.84 -10.09 25.48
CA PHE A 166 -4.74 -11.21 25.16
C PHE A 166 -4.80 -12.27 26.27
N ARG A 167 -5.90 -13.04 26.26
CA ARG A 167 -6.05 -14.31 26.99
C ARG A 167 -6.57 -15.39 26.05
N PHE A 168 -6.08 -16.62 26.19
CA PHE A 168 -6.55 -17.79 25.45
C PHE A 168 -6.75 -18.98 26.38
N ASN A 169 -7.96 -19.55 26.41
CA ASN A 169 -8.35 -20.66 27.28
C ASN A 169 -7.90 -20.49 28.74
N CYS A 170 -7.88 -19.25 29.25
CA CYS A 170 -7.30 -18.96 30.55
C CYS A 170 -8.11 -17.94 31.33
N CYS A 171 -8.22 -18.27 32.62
CA CYS A 171 -8.92 -17.64 33.73
C CYS A 171 -9.65 -16.33 33.40
N LEU A 172 -10.99 -16.43 33.34
CA LEU A 172 -11.90 -15.29 33.28
C LEU A 172 -11.62 -14.23 34.36
N PRO A 173 -11.94 -12.95 34.09
CA PRO A 173 -12.01 -11.95 35.13
C PRO A 173 -13.31 -12.12 35.91
N ASP A 174 -13.24 -12.43 37.21
CA ASP A 174 -14.36 -12.10 38.12
C ASP A 174 -14.55 -10.56 38.19
N PHE A 175 -13.50 -9.79 37.88
CA PHE A 175 -13.49 -8.32 37.80
C PHE A 175 -12.50 -7.78 36.75
N PRO A 176 -12.81 -6.66 36.06
CA PRO A 176 -11.86 -6.02 35.15
C PRO A 176 -10.62 -5.51 35.91
N GLY A 177 -9.43 -5.89 35.44
CA GLY A 177 -8.13 -5.43 35.97
C GLY A 177 -7.45 -6.34 37.00
N GLU A 178 -7.93 -7.57 37.20
CA GLU A 178 -7.26 -8.55 38.07
C GLU A 178 -6.23 -9.38 37.29
N LEU A 179 -4.98 -9.37 37.77
CA LEU A 179 -3.91 -10.22 37.24
C LEU A 179 -4.15 -11.67 37.64
N PRO A 180 -3.89 -12.65 36.75
CA PRO A 180 -3.96 -14.07 37.10
C PRO A 180 -3.03 -14.41 38.26
N LEU A 181 -3.52 -15.28 39.15
CA LEU A 181 -2.71 -15.82 40.22
C LEU A 181 -1.84 -16.98 39.68
N PHE A 182 -0.68 -17.16 40.28
CA PHE A 182 0.20 -18.32 40.02
C PHE A 182 -0.51 -19.69 40.17
N THR A 183 -1.59 -19.75 40.96
CA THR A 183 -2.36 -20.97 41.19
C THR A 183 -3.60 -21.11 40.31
N ASP A 184 -3.88 -20.14 39.46
CA ASP A 184 -5.03 -20.19 38.56
C ASP A 184 -4.78 -21.23 37.46
N PHE A 185 -5.85 -21.95 37.11
CA PHE A 185 -5.84 -22.95 36.06
C PHE A 185 -6.46 -22.40 34.78
N ALA A 186 -6.10 -22.99 33.65
CA ALA A 186 -6.79 -22.82 32.39
C ALA A 186 -8.29 -23.18 32.54
N ASP A 187 -9.15 -22.53 31.76
CA ASP A 187 -10.61 -22.70 31.87
C ASP A 187 -11.06 -24.13 31.50
N SER A 188 -10.29 -24.79 30.64
CA SER A 188 -10.51 -26.17 30.22
C SER A 188 -9.21 -26.83 29.74
N THR A 189 -9.24 -28.14 29.53
CA THR A 189 -8.13 -28.85 28.88
C THR A 189 -7.93 -28.35 27.45
N GLY A 190 -6.71 -27.94 27.11
CA GLY A 190 -6.36 -27.44 25.78
C GLY A 190 -6.48 -28.53 24.70
N ALA A 191 -6.83 -28.15 23.48
CA ALA A 191 -6.77 -29.09 22.36
C ALA A 191 -5.41 -28.95 21.64
N GLU A 192 -4.70 -30.07 21.54
CA GLU A 192 -3.40 -30.16 20.90
C GLU A 192 -3.50 -30.37 19.38
N GLY A 193 -2.39 -30.14 18.67
CA GLY A 193 -2.28 -30.37 17.22
C GLY A 193 -2.83 -29.24 16.35
N PHE A 194 -3.13 -28.08 16.95
CA PHE A 194 -3.64 -26.90 16.27
C PHE A 194 -2.79 -25.68 16.61
N ILE A 195 -2.59 -24.81 15.62
CA ILE A 195 -2.19 -23.42 15.81
C ILE A 195 -3.48 -22.62 15.99
N TRP A 196 -3.60 -21.90 17.09
CA TRP A 196 -4.72 -21.02 17.38
C TRP A 196 -4.40 -19.60 16.94
N LEU A 197 -5.33 -18.98 16.24
CA LEU A 197 -5.24 -17.57 15.85
C LEU A 197 -6.00 -16.75 16.91
N VAL A 198 -5.30 -15.81 17.55
CA VAL A 198 -5.87 -14.91 18.55
C VAL A 198 -5.66 -13.48 18.08
N ASP A 199 -6.76 -12.78 17.86
CA ASP A 199 -6.74 -11.35 17.52
C ASP A 199 -6.63 -10.48 18.77
N ALA A 200 -5.75 -9.50 18.72
CA ALA A 200 -5.58 -8.50 19.77
C ALA A 200 -5.29 -7.11 19.18
N GLN A 201 -5.35 -6.09 20.01
CA GLN A 201 -4.89 -4.75 19.66
C GLN A 201 -3.65 -4.43 20.48
N VAL A 202 -2.82 -3.50 20.02
CA VAL A 202 -1.82 -2.88 20.91
C VAL A 202 -2.57 -2.30 22.12
N PRO A 203 -2.25 -2.72 23.36
CA PRO A 203 -3.05 -2.35 24.51
C PRO A 203 -2.86 -0.87 24.86
N GLU A 204 -3.88 -0.27 25.48
CA GLU A 204 -3.81 1.13 25.93
C GLU A 204 -2.62 1.34 26.89
N GLY A 205 -1.80 2.35 26.62
CA GLY A 205 -0.61 2.65 27.41
C GLY A 205 0.68 2.06 26.86
N VAL A 206 0.61 1.21 25.83
CA VAL A 206 1.77 0.73 25.07
C VAL A 206 1.91 1.51 23.76
N THR A 207 3.14 1.88 23.42
CA THR A 207 3.48 2.47 22.13
C THR A 207 4.66 1.67 21.58
N LEU A 208 4.45 0.98 20.46
CA LEU A 208 5.48 0.20 19.81
C LEU A 208 6.33 1.11 18.91
N ASP A 209 7.20 1.92 19.50
CA ASP A 209 8.12 2.78 18.73
C ASP A 209 9.30 1.98 18.14
N ALA A 210 10.19 2.63 17.38
CA ALA A 210 11.47 2.02 17.03
C ALA A 210 12.29 1.75 18.31
N GLY A 211 12.71 0.51 18.55
CA GLY A 211 13.43 0.14 19.77
C GLY A 211 13.17 -1.29 20.25
N GLU A 212 13.62 -1.57 21.48
CA GLU A 212 13.39 -2.86 22.15
C GLU A 212 12.02 -2.90 22.83
N HIS A 213 11.33 -4.02 22.65
CA HIS A 213 10.03 -4.32 23.25
C HIS A 213 10.07 -5.72 23.87
N VAL A 214 9.20 -5.98 24.84
CA VAL A 214 9.09 -7.28 25.51
C VAL A 214 7.73 -7.90 25.26
N LEU A 215 7.75 -9.10 24.70
CA LEU A 215 6.62 -10.03 24.69
C LEU A 215 6.78 -11.01 25.86
N ALA A 216 5.76 -11.11 26.69
CA ALA A 216 5.76 -12.00 27.85
C ALA A 216 4.49 -12.85 27.88
N ILE A 217 4.64 -14.13 28.17
CA ILE A 217 3.55 -15.11 28.18
C ILE A 217 3.57 -15.87 29.49
N GLU A 218 2.41 -16.05 30.11
CA GLU A 218 2.22 -17.04 31.14
C GLU A 218 1.36 -18.20 30.62
N VAL A 219 1.74 -19.43 30.97
CA VAL A 219 1.05 -20.65 30.55
C VAL A 219 0.49 -21.36 31.76
N HIS A 220 -0.81 -21.62 31.72
CA HIS A 220 -1.58 -22.22 32.79
C HIS A 220 -2.02 -23.62 32.37
N GLN A 221 -1.90 -24.57 33.30
CA GLN A 221 -2.45 -25.91 33.14
C GLN A 221 -3.93 -25.94 33.49
N ALA A 222 -4.69 -26.87 32.93
CA ALA A 222 -6.10 -27.07 33.28
C ALA A 222 -6.29 -27.67 34.68
N ASN A 223 -5.23 -28.29 35.24
CA ASN A 223 -5.21 -28.80 36.61
C ASN A 223 -3.77 -29.14 37.07
N ALA A 224 -3.58 -29.23 38.40
CA ALA A 224 -2.29 -29.55 39.02
C ALA A 224 -1.68 -30.91 38.63
N THR A 225 -2.45 -31.80 38.01
CA THR A 225 -2.04 -33.15 37.59
C THR A 225 -1.91 -33.31 36.07
N SER A 226 -1.95 -32.22 35.28
CA SER A 226 -1.87 -32.27 33.80
C SER A 226 -0.59 -32.93 33.28
N SER A 227 -0.63 -33.90 32.38
CA SER A 227 0.54 -34.70 31.99
C SER A 227 1.65 -33.93 31.28
N ASP A 228 1.31 -32.80 30.67
CA ASP A 228 2.07 -32.08 29.66
C ASP A 228 2.04 -30.57 29.92
N LEU A 229 2.84 -29.82 29.17
CA LEU A 229 2.74 -28.39 28.95
C LEU A 229 3.42 -28.12 27.62
N GLY A 230 2.89 -27.17 26.85
CA GLY A 230 3.47 -26.77 25.57
C GLY A 230 3.32 -25.28 25.33
N LEU A 231 4.34 -24.64 24.76
CA LEU A 231 4.27 -23.29 24.23
C LEU A 231 5.19 -23.13 23.01
N ASP A 232 4.62 -22.65 21.91
CA ASP A 232 5.32 -21.94 20.83
C ASP A 232 4.36 -20.92 20.23
N LEU A 233 4.89 -19.82 19.68
CA LEU A 233 4.05 -18.82 19.03
C LEU A 233 4.80 -17.97 18.01
N THR A 234 4.01 -17.39 17.12
CA THR A 234 4.37 -16.25 16.28
C THR A 234 3.48 -15.06 16.68
N LEU A 235 4.08 -13.89 16.88
CA LEU A 235 3.39 -12.61 17.03
C LEU A 235 3.53 -11.82 15.74
N LEU A 236 2.40 -11.49 15.14
CA LEU A 236 2.30 -10.73 13.92
C LEU A 236 1.69 -9.37 14.24
N GLN A 237 2.26 -8.32 13.67
CA GLN A 237 1.61 -7.02 13.56
C GLN A 237 0.95 -6.97 12.19
N ASN A 238 -0.37 -6.90 12.19
CA ASN A 238 -1.10 -6.57 10.97
C ASN A 238 -1.01 -5.06 10.81
N GLY A 239 -0.44 -4.60 9.69
CA GLY A 239 -0.63 -3.21 9.28
C GLY A 239 -2.13 -2.89 9.16
N PRO A 240 -2.54 -1.62 9.00
CA PRO A 240 -3.94 -1.25 8.77
C PRO A 240 -4.55 -1.84 7.47
N GLY A 241 -3.80 -2.66 6.74
CA GLY A 241 -4.18 -3.32 5.51
C GLY A 241 -5.00 -4.59 5.74
N LEU A 242 -6.25 -4.60 5.30
CA LEU A 242 -7.08 -5.80 5.16
C LEU A 242 -6.79 -6.44 3.79
N VAL A 243 -6.30 -7.67 3.81
CA VAL A 243 -5.73 -8.33 2.62
C VAL A 243 -6.75 -9.26 1.94
N TRP A 244 -6.88 -9.13 0.63
CA TRP A 244 -7.66 -10.05 -0.20
C TRP A 244 -7.01 -11.45 -0.19
N LYS A 245 -7.73 -12.48 0.24
CA LYS A 245 -7.25 -13.86 0.31
C LYS A 245 -7.81 -14.78 -0.77
N ASN A 246 -8.91 -14.41 -1.42
CA ASN A 246 -9.53 -15.25 -2.43
C ASN A 246 -8.62 -15.37 -3.67
N THR A 247 -8.32 -16.60 -4.07
CA THR A 247 -7.42 -16.94 -5.20
C THR A 247 -7.97 -16.61 -6.60
N GLY A 248 -9.14 -15.99 -6.68
CA GLY A 248 -9.75 -15.51 -7.92
C GLY A 248 -10.71 -14.36 -7.67
N SER A 249 -11.65 -14.18 -8.60
CA SER A 249 -12.67 -13.13 -8.48
C SER A 249 -13.60 -13.36 -7.28
N GLY A 250 -14.09 -12.26 -6.69
CA GLY A 250 -14.97 -12.30 -5.51
C GLY A 250 -15.66 -10.98 -5.24
N ASP A 251 -16.62 -11.02 -4.32
CA ASP A 251 -17.36 -9.84 -3.86
C ASP A 251 -16.58 -9.15 -2.73
N TRP A 252 -16.39 -7.83 -2.82
CA TRP A 252 -15.77 -7.03 -1.77
C TRP A 252 -16.51 -7.15 -0.43
N ALA A 253 -17.84 -7.24 -0.47
CA ALA A 253 -18.68 -7.26 0.73
C ALA A 253 -18.60 -8.59 1.50
N ASP A 254 -18.14 -9.65 0.86
CA ASP A 254 -18.03 -10.98 1.45
C ASP A 254 -16.76 -11.10 2.30
N PHE A 255 -16.94 -11.17 3.61
CA PHE A 255 -15.88 -11.31 4.60
C PHE A 255 -15.01 -12.55 4.38
N ASP A 256 -15.52 -13.59 3.72
CA ASP A 256 -14.75 -14.79 3.40
C ASP A 256 -13.69 -14.56 2.30
N ASN A 257 -13.73 -13.43 1.61
CA ASN A 257 -12.71 -13.08 0.61
C ASN A 257 -11.51 -12.33 1.19
N TRP A 258 -11.56 -11.93 2.46
CA TRP A 258 -10.52 -11.16 3.12
C TRP A 258 -9.89 -11.95 4.29
N LEU A 259 -8.62 -11.69 4.58
CA LEU A 259 -8.01 -12.14 5.83
C LEU A 259 -8.76 -11.54 7.03
N LEU A 260 -8.67 -12.22 8.18
CA LEU A 260 -9.27 -11.77 9.45
C LEU A 260 -10.82 -11.68 9.48
N PHE A 261 -11.51 -12.20 8.46
CA PHE A 261 -12.98 -12.10 8.33
C PHE A 261 -13.48 -10.65 8.46
N ALA A 262 -12.65 -9.68 8.06
CA ALA A 262 -12.92 -8.26 8.04
C ALA A 262 -12.77 -7.76 6.61
N ARG A 263 -13.58 -6.80 6.18
CA ARG A 263 -13.44 -6.16 4.87
C ARG A 263 -13.09 -4.69 5.07
N PRO A 264 -12.34 -4.06 4.16
CA PRO A 264 -12.12 -2.63 4.22
C PRO A 264 -13.43 -1.87 3.95
N ASP A 265 -13.91 -1.12 4.94
CA ASP A 265 -15.06 -0.22 4.85
C ASP A 265 -15.02 0.98 5.82
N ASP A 266 -13.86 1.27 6.43
CA ASP A 266 -13.62 2.42 7.30
C ASP A 266 -12.48 3.35 6.81
N THR A 267 -12.53 4.62 7.22
CA THR A 267 -11.59 5.70 6.86
C THR A 267 -10.18 5.54 7.45
N ASN A 268 -9.94 4.48 8.23
CA ASN A 268 -8.62 4.11 8.75
C ASN A 268 -8.03 2.86 8.09
N GLU A 269 -8.81 2.14 7.27
CA GLU A 269 -8.45 0.85 6.71
C GLU A 269 -7.85 0.97 5.31
N ILE A 270 -6.84 0.14 5.04
CA ILE A 270 -6.26 -0.01 3.71
C ILE A 270 -6.76 -1.32 3.10
N ALA A 271 -7.20 -1.31 1.86
CA ALA A 271 -7.48 -2.54 1.10
C ALA A 271 -6.21 -3.02 0.40
N VAL A 272 -5.79 -4.27 0.62
CA VAL A 272 -4.55 -4.80 0.04
C VAL A 272 -4.84 -5.97 -0.89
N PHE A 273 -4.45 -5.82 -2.15
CA PHE A 273 -4.58 -6.85 -3.20
C PHE A 273 -3.20 -7.44 -3.53
N GLY A 274 -2.81 -8.45 -2.76
CA GLY A 274 -1.55 -9.18 -2.97
C GLY A 274 -1.63 -10.25 -4.06
N ASN A 275 -0.54 -10.99 -4.27
CA ASN A 275 -0.37 -11.98 -5.34
C ASN A 275 -1.12 -13.31 -5.14
N THR A 276 -2.25 -13.33 -4.41
CA THR A 276 -3.03 -14.55 -4.13
C THR A 276 -3.78 -15.07 -5.37
N ILE A 277 -4.18 -14.17 -6.27
CA ILE A 277 -4.85 -14.56 -7.51
C ILE A 277 -3.85 -15.22 -8.46
N THR A 278 -4.32 -16.16 -9.27
CA THR A 278 -3.46 -16.92 -10.22
C THR A 278 -3.68 -16.55 -11.68
N ALA A 279 -4.59 -15.62 -11.93
CA ALA A 279 -4.95 -15.05 -13.23
C ALA A 279 -5.69 -13.71 -13.01
N PRO A 280 -5.78 -12.84 -14.03
CA PRO A 280 -6.56 -11.61 -13.94
C PRO A 280 -7.96 -11.85 -13.36
N SER A 281 -8.31 -11.10 -12.31
CA SER A 281 -9.49 -11.34 -11.50
C SER A 281 -10.25 -10.05 -11.20
N SER A 282 -11.56 -10.18 -10.99
CA SER A 282 -12.45 -9.05 -10.69
C SER A 282 -12.87 -9.05 -9.23
N VAL A 283 -12.89 -7.87 -8.63
CA VAL A 283 -13.42 -7.65 -7.29
C VAL A 283 -14.67 -6.79 -7.42
N TRP A 284 -15.82 -7.33 -7.04
CA TRP A 284 -17.11 -6.64 -7.18
C TRP A 284 -17.39 -5.76 -5.96
N LEU A 285 -17.34 -4.44 -6.16
CA LEU A 285 -17.70 -3.39 -5.21
C LEU A 285 -19.07 -2.82 -5.60
N ASP A 286 -20.15 -3.45 -5.13
CA ASP A 286 -21.54 -3.06 -5.47
C ASP A 286 -22.16 -2.07 -4.47
N ALA A 287 -21.53 -1.88 -3.32
CA ALA A 287 -21.84 -0.83 -2.35
C ALA A 287 -20.68 0.17 -2.27
N SER A 288 -20.99 1.43 -2.01
CA SER A 288 -19.95 2.44 -1.80
C SER A 288 -19.24 2.22 -0.46
N ASN A 289 -17.90 2.20 -0.47
CA ASN A 289 -17.08 2.01 0.72
C ASN A 289 -16.07 3.16 0.80
N ALA A 290 -15.93 3.72 2.00
CA ALA A 290 -14.86 4.64 2.33
C ALA A 290 -13.67 3.87 2.88
N ILE A 291 -12.48 4.16 2.39
CA ILE A 291 -11.23 3.53 2.81
C ILE A 291 -10.15 4.58 2.94
N ARG A 292 -9.20 4.36 3.85
CA ARG A 292 -7.98 5.16 3.95
C ARG A 292 -7.12 5.01 2.70
N GLY A 293 -6.94 3.78 2.25
CA GLY A 293 -6.08 3.54 1.11
C GLY A 293 -6.27 2.20 0.44
N LEU A 294 -5.58 2.03 -0.68
CA LEU A 294 -5.67 0.87 -1.55
C LEU A 294 -4.27 0.51 -2.05
N GLU A 295 -3.90 -0.76 -1.96
CA GLU A 295 -2.63 -1.25 -2.49
C GLU A 295 -2.85 -2.41 -3.46
N PHE A 296 -2.10 -2.40 -4.56
CA PHE A 296 -1.90 -3.56 -5.41
C PHE A 296 -0.44 -4.01 -5.38
N ASP A 297 -0.24 -5.27 -4.98
CA ASP A 297 1.05 -5.95 -4.99
C ASP A 297 0.90 -7.33 -5.63
N SER A 298 0.60 -7.35 -6.94
CA SER A 298 0.32 -8.58 -7.66
C SER A 298 0.84 -8.52 -9.09
N ASP A 299 1.45 -9.60 -9.56
CA ASP A 299 1.87 -9.73 -10.97
C ASP A 299 0.65 -9.96 -11.89
N HIS A 300 -0.49 -10.33 -11.30
CA HIS A 300 -1.76 -10.53 -11.98
C HIS A 300 -2.69 -9.35 -11.76
N SER A 301 -3.42 -8.98 -12.82
CA SER A 301 -4.31 -7.82 -12.80
C SER A 301 -5.52 -8.03 -11.88
N TYR A 302 -5.77 -7.05 -11.02
CA TYR A 302 -7.04 -6.87 -10.34
C TYR A 302 -7.87 -5.81 -11.05
N ALA A 303 -9.15 -6.10 -11.25
CA ALA A 303 -10.15 -5.13 -11.73
C ALA A 303 -11.22 -4.90 -10.66
N LEU A 304 -11.22 -3.72 -10.04
CA LEU A 304 -12.30 -3.31 -9.13
C LEU A 304 -13.49 -2.81 -9.94
N ALA A 305 -14.51 -3.64 -10.05
CA ALA A 305 -15.72 -3.37 -10.80
C ALA A 305 -16.93 -3.32 -9.88
N GLY A 306 -18.09 -2.95 -10.41
CA GLY A 306 -19.34 -2.94 -9.65
C GLY A 306 -20.05 -1.59 -9.68
N LEU A 307 -21.22 -1.55 -9.06
CA LEU A 307 -22.11 -0.39 -9.06
C LEU A 307 -21.86 0.60 -7.91
N GLY A 308 -21.02 0.24 -6.95
CA GLY A 308 -20.66 1.10 -5.83
C GLY A 308 -19.74 2.25 -6.24
N THR A 309 -19.25 2.98 -5.25
CA THR A 309 -18.24 4.03 -5.38
C THR A 309 -17.09 3.71 -4.43
N LEU A 310 -15.86 3.71 -4.94
CA LEU A 310 -14.67 3.67 -4.10
C LEU A 310 -14.37 5.08 -3.58
N ILE A 311 -14.49 5.29 -2.28
CA ILE A 311 -14.30 6.60 -1.66
C ILE A 311 -12.97 6.58 -0.91
N PHE A 312 -12.05 7.47 -1.28
CA PHE A 312 -10.83 7.72 -0.52
C PHE A 312 -11.10 8.80 0.52
N ASP A 313 -11.09 8.42 1.78
CA ASP A 313 -11.29 9.29 2.93
C ASP A 313 -10.30 8.90 4.03
N SER A 314 -9.89 9.85 4.86
CA SER A 314 -9.01 9.54 5.98
C SER A 314 -9.24 10.44 7.17
N ASP A 315 -9.30 9.83 8.36
CA ASP A 315 -9.33 10.55 9.63
C ASP A 315 -7.99 11.24 9.95
N THR A 316 -6.90 10.79 9.32
CA THR A 316 -5.55 11.31 9.56
C THR A 316 -4.73 11.42 8.28
N GLY A 317 -4.28 12.64 7.97
CA GLY A 317 -3.44 12.88 6.79
C GLY A 317 -4.19 12.67 5.47
N SER A 318 -3.44 12.33 4.42
CA SER A 318 -3.95 12.06 3.08
C SER A 318 -4.22 10.57 2.90
N SER A 319 -5.18 10.24 2.05
CA SER A 319 -5.41 8.89 1.56
C SER A 319 -4.32 8.45 0.58
N ASN A 320 -4.12 7.15 0.42
CA ASN A 320 -3.10 6.59 -0.48
C ASN A 320 -3.65 5.52 -1.41
N LEU A 321 -3.11 5.46 -2.63
CA LEU A 321 -3.37 4.41 -3.59
C LEU A 321 -2.04 4.01 -4.23
N ASP A 322 -1.54 2.83 -3.90
CA ASP A 322 -0.22 2.39 -4.29
C ASP A 322 -0.28 1.17 -5.22
N VAL A 323 0.49 1.21 -6.30
CA VAL A 323 0.68 0.09 -7.24
C VAL A 323 2.15 -0.29 -7.27
N LEU A 324 2.48 -1.33 -6.50
CA LEU A 324 3.85 -1.77 -6.31
C LEU A 324 4.39 -2.58 -7.50
N ARG A 325 3.50 -3.33 -8.16
CA ARG A 325 3.80 -4.12 -9.37
C ARG A 325 2.51 -4.47 -10.10
N GLY A 326 2.64 -4.83 -11.37
CA GLY A 326 1.53 -5.28 -12.20
C GLY A 326 0.69 -4.15 -12.80
N ASP A 327 -0.28 -4.55 -13.61
CA ASP A 327 -1.21 -3.66 -14.30
C ASP A 327 -2.62 -3.84 -13.72
N HIS A 328 -3.16 -2.79 -13.10
CA HIS A 328 -4.40 -2.85 -12.33
C HIS A 328 -5.44 -1.86 -12.82
N GLN A 329 -6.72 -2.17 -12.56
CA GLN A 329 -7.84 -1.37 -13.03
C GLN A 329 -8.84 -1.07 -11.92
N ILE A 330 -9.32 0.17 -11.91
CA ILE A 330 -10.47 0.61 -11.15
C ILE A 330 -11.56 1.00 -12.15
N GLN A 331 -12.60 0.18 -12.22
CA GLN A 331 -13.74 0.31 -13.13
C GLN A 331 -15.00 0.85 -12.43
N THR A 332 -14.99 0.96 -11.11
CA THR A 332 -15.99 1.68 -10.31
C THR A 332 -15.73 3.20 -10.36
N VAL A 333 -16.75 3.99 -10.01
CA VAL A 333 -16.57 5.43 -9.79
C VAL A 333 -15.65 5.64 -8.60
N VAL A 334 -14.72 6.59 -8.71
CA VAL A 334 -13.84 7.00 -7.61
C VAL A 334 -14.26 8.37 -7.11
N GLN A 335 -14.29 8.53 -5.79
CA GLN A 335 -14.54 9.79 -5.12
C GLN A 335 -13.42 10.06 -4.11
N LEU A 336 -12.98 11.32 -4.03
CA LEU A 336 -12.07 11.77 -2.98
C LEU A 336 -12.86 12.61 -1.98
N ASP A 337 -12.81 12.23 -0.71
CA ASP A 337 -13.27 13.05 0.43
C ASP A 337 -12.07 13.55 1.27
N ASN A 338 -10.85 13.16 0.88
CA ASN A 338 -9.58 13.68 1.36
C ASN A 338 -8.57 13.82 0.20
N ASP A 339 -7.54 14.66 0.37
CA ASP A 339 -6.41 14.70 -0.55
C ASP A 339 -5.82 13.28 -0.66
N THR A 340 -5.56 12.83 -1.89
CA THR A 340 -5.18 11.45 -2.17
C THR A 340 -3.91 11.40 -3.00
N VAL A 341 -2.98 10.55 -2.57
CA VAL A 341 -1.71 10.31 -3.28
C VAL A 341 -1.79 8.96 -3.99
N VAL A 342 -1.59 8.97 -5.31
CA VAL A 342 -1.46 7.77 -6.14
C VAL A 342 0.02 7.57 -6.45
N THR A 343 0.58 6.42 -6.11
CA THR A 343 1.97 6.06 -6.41
C THR A 343 2.00 4.81 -7.29
N THR A 344 2.71 4.88 -8.42
CA THR A 344 2.95 3.71 -9.28
C THR A 344 4.45 3.47 -9.38
N LEU A 345 4.94 2.27 -9.04
CA LEU A 345 6.36 1.94 -9.19
C LEU A 345 6.72 1.65 -10.67
N ALA A 346 8.01 1.52 -10.94
CA ALA A 346 8.48 1.20 -12.29
C ALA A 346 7.86 -0.10 -12.81
N ASP A 347 7.56 -0.14 -14.11
CA ASP A 347 6.91 -1.28 -14.79
C ASP A 347 5.53 -1.67 -14.21
N SER A 348 4.86 -0.77 -13.50
CA SER A 348 3.48 -0.94 -13.03
C SER A 348 2.52 0.12 -13.62
N SER A 349 1.23 -0.21 -13.69
CA SER A 349 0.22 0.73 -14.16
C SER A 349 -1.11 0.64 -13.42
N LEU A 350 -1.79 1.79 -13.37
CA LEU A 350 -3.14 1.93 -12.84
C LEU A 350 -4.06 2.57 -13.88
N GLU A 351 -5.20 1.94 -14.14
CA GLU A 351 -6.24 2.51 -15.01
C GLU A 351 -7.50 2.88 -14.24
N PHE A 352 -7.87 4.15 -14.28
CA PHE A 352 -9.21 4.61 -13.91
C PHE A 352 -10.11 4.53 -15.13
N ASN A 353 -10.93 3.49 -15.16
CA ASN A 353 -11.84 3.13 -16.26
C ASN A 353 -13.27 3.65 -16.04
N ASN A 354 -13.46 4.60 -15.12
CA ASN A 354 -14.71 5.28 -14.84
C ASN A 354 -14.46 6.73 -14.38
N ASP A 355 -15.53 7.45 -14.05
CA ASP A 355 -15.45 8.84 -13.60
C ASP A 355 -14.73 8.95 -12.24
N VAL A 356 -13.92 9.99 -12.09
CA VAL A 356 -13.21 10.33 -10.85
C VAL A 356 -13.68 11.72 -10.37
N PHE A 357 -14.21 11.79 -9.15
CA PHE A 357 -14.69 13.02 -8.53
C PHE A 357 -13.77 13.45 -7.40
N LEU A 358 -13.13 14.62 -7.51
CA LEU A 358 -12.19 15.07 -6.48
C LEU A 358 -12.87 15.89 -5.38
N ASN A 359 -14.11 16.35 -5.57
CA ASN A 359 -14.89 17.11 -4.58
C ASN A 359 -14.16 18.32 -3.93
N GLY A 360 -13.22 18.95 -4.63
CA GLY A 360 -12.43 20.05 -4.07
C GLY A 360 -11.05 19.65 -3.54
N HIS A 361 -10.73 18.36 -3.53
CA HIS A 361 -9.47 17.81 -3.03
C HIS A 361 -8.39 17.72 -4.12
N THR A 362 -7.16 17.46 -3.68
CA THR A 362 -6.01 17.27 -4.56
C THR A 362 -5.75 15.78 -4.82
N LEU A 363 -5.68 15.40 -6.10
CA LEU A 363 -5.14 14.12 -6.53
C LEU A 363 -3.68 14.31 -6.92
N SER A 364 -2.77 13.76 -6.11
CA SER A 364 -1.33 13.79 -6.36
C SER A 364 -0.88 12.48 -6.98
N ILE A 365 -0.40 12.51 -8.22
CA ILE A 365 0.04 11.33 -8.97
C ILE A 365 1.57 11.33 -9.01
N GLY A 366 2.20 10.29 -8.47
CA GLY A 366 3.65 10.13 -8.38
C GLY A 366 4.13 8.71 -8.71
N GLY A 367 5.44 8.50 -8.53
CA GLY A 367 6.12 7.25 -8.86
C GLY A 367 6.60 7.16 -10.31
N GLU A 368 7.28 6.08 -10.67
CA GLU A 368 7.93 5.88 -11.97
C GLU A 368 7.04 5.16 -13.01
N GLY A 369 5.86 4.68 -12.60
CA GLY A 369 4.91 3.96 -13.44
C GLY A 369 3.94 4.84 -14.23
N GLU A 370 2.81 4.26 -14.62
CA GLU A 370 1.79 4.91 -15.45
C GLU A 370 0.42 4.97 -14.77
N VAL A 371 -0.22 6.13 -14.83
CA VAL A 371 -1.61 6.33 -14.39
C VAL A 371 -2.46 6.76 -15.59
N ARG A 372 -3.42 5.90 -15.98
CA ARG A 372 -4.37 6.18 -17.07
C ARG A 372 -5.68 6.71 -16.51
N LEU A 373 -6.12 7.87 -17.00
CA LEU A 373 -7.44 8.44 -16.74
C LEU A 373 -8.27 8.29 -18.01
N ASN A 374 -9.18 7.32 -18.05
CA ASN A 374 -9.87 6.96 -19.30
C ASN A 374 -11.25 7.61 -19.48
N ASN A 375 -11.77 8.29 -18.47
CA ASN A 375 -13.08 8.94 -18.51
C ASN A 375 -13.05 10.36 -17.90
N LEU A 376 -14.17 10.89 -17.42
CA LEU A 376 -14.25 12.22 -16.82
C LEU A 376 -13.47 12.27 -15.50
N VAL A 377 -12.68 13.32 -15.32
CA VAL A 377 -12.24 13.76 -14.00
C VAL A 377 -12.90 15.09 -13.67
N ASP A 378 -13.74 15.12 -12.63
CA ASP A 378 -14.35 16.34 -12.13
C ASP A 378 -13.63 16.79 -10.86
N THR A 379 -12.95 17.93 -10.93
CA THR A 379 -12.16 18.42 -9.81
C THR A 379 -13.02 18.97 -8.67
N GLY A 380 -14.25 19.40 -8.94
CA GLY A 380 -15.08 20.08 -7.93
C GLY A 380 -14.43 21.33 -7.30
N GLY A 381 -13.45 21.94 -7.99
CA GLY A 381 -12.62 23.04 -7.45
C GLY A 381 -11.27 22.60 -6.85
N GLY A 382 -11.00 21.30 -6.86
CA GLY A 382 -9.72 20.70 -6.48
C GLY A 382 -8.67 20.79 -7.58
N SER A 383 -7.60 20.01 -7.47
CA SER A 383 -6.52 20.00 -8.46
C SER A 383 -5.95 18.62 -8.70
N ILE A 384 -5.41 18.39 -9.89
CA ILE A 384 -4.56 17.23 -10.17
C ILE A 384 -3.12 17.71 -10.28
N GLN A 385 -2.22 17.03 -9.57
CA GLN A 385 -0.80 17.31 -9.56
C GLN A 385 -0.03 16.06 -9.97
N SER A 386 0.70 16.09 -11.08
CA SER A 386 1.63 15.00 -11.43
C SER A 386 3.07 15.35 -11.02
N SER A 387 3.75 14.42 -10.36
CA SER A 387 5.08 14.56 -9.78
C SER A 387 6.10 13.50 -10.25
N ALA A 388 5.70 12.50 -11.04
CA ALA A 388 6.65 11.63 -11.78
C ALA A 388 5.98 10.68 -12.80
N ALA A 389 4.79 10.15 -12.50
CA ALA A 389 4.15 9.15 -13.35
C ALA A 389 3.62 9.74 -14.67
N VAL A 390 3.53 8.89 -15.70
CA VAL A 390 2.92 9.27 -16.98
C VAL A 390 1.41 9.33 -16.80
N MET A 391 0.82 10.51 -17.02
CA MET A 391 -0.63 10.68 -17.10
C MET A 391 -1.07 10.53 -18.56
N THR A 392 -1.87 9.51 -18.83
CA THR A 392 -2.39 9.22 -20.17
C THR A 392 -3.92 9.03 -20.17
N GLY A 393 -4.50 8.89 -21.36
CA GLY A 393 -5.90 8.54 -21.58
C GLY A 393 -6.65 9.56 -22.43
N SER A 394 -7.86 9.20 -22.85
CA SER A 394 -8.77 10.07 -23.61
C SER A 394 -9.73 10.81 -22.67
N THR A 395 -9.19 11.50 -21.66
CA THR A 395 -9.98 12.13 -20.59
C THR A 395 -10.43 13.56 -20.91
N SER A 396 -11.53 13.94 -20.28
CA SER A 396 -11.89 15.34 -20.05
C SER A 396 -11.71 15.65 -18.56
N ILE A 397 -10.88 16.64 -18.25
CA ILE A 397 -10.76 17.23 -16.91
C ILE A 397 -11.71 18.43 -16.83
N ARG A 398 -12.69 18.37 -15.93
CA ARG A 398 -13.50 19.52 -15.50
C ARG A 398 -12.80 20.20 -14.33
N GLY A 399 -11.92 21.13 -14.65
CA GLY A 399 -11.09 21.86 -13.70
C GLY A 399 -9.74 22.20 -14.30
N SER A 400 -8.81 22.55 -13.41
CA SER A 400 -7.43 22.88 -13.74
C SER A 400 -6.50 21.67 -13.57
N LEU A 401 -5.42 21.61 -14.36
CA LEU A 401 -4.39 20.57 -14.30
C LEU A 401 -3.00 21.21 -14.11
N SER A 402 -2.21 20.68 -13.17
CA SER A 402 -0.81 21.05 -12.98
C SER A 402 0.10 19.83 -13.14
N VAL A 403 1.09 19.92 -14.02
CA VAL A 403 2.12 18.90 -14.21
C VAL A 403 3.44 19.49 -13.73
N THR A 404 3.88 19.08 -12.55
CA THR A 404 5.12 19.60 -11.95
C THR A 404 6.35 18.84 -12.43
N HIS A 405 6.21 17.53 -12.56
CA HIS A 405 7.20 16.58 -13.08
C HIS A 405 6.46 15.46 -13.82
N GLY A 406 7.19 14.59 -14.52
CA GLY A 406 6.61 13.47 -15.26
C GLY A 406 6.04 13.90 -16.62
N ALA A 407 5.28 13.01 -17.26
CA ALA A 407 4.76 13.24 -18.61
C ALA A 407 3.22 13.35 -18.65
N LEU A 408 2.72 14.25 -19.51
CA LEU A 408 1.33 14.29 -19.96
C LEU A 408 1.27 13.78 -21.41
N ARG A 409 0.45 12.76 -21.66
CA ARG A 409 0.29 12.14 -22.98
C ARG A 409 -1.20 12.08 -23.37
N PRO A 410 -1.63 12.74 -24.46
CA PRO A 410 -3.01 12.66 -24.95
C PRO A 410 -3.37 11.26 -25.53
N GLY A 411 -3.63 10.27 -24.68
CA GLY A 411 -4.13 8.95 -25.06
C GLY A 411 -3.05 7.89 -25.38
N ASP A 412 -3.50 6.67 -25.74
CA ASP A 412 -2.63 5.51 -26.05
C ASP A 412 -2.22 5.40 -27.54
N GLY A 413 -2.21 6.55 -28.19
CA GLY A 413 -2.02 6.73 -29.61
C GLY A 413 -2.30 8.19 -29.92
N VAL A 414 -2.70 8.47 -31.17
CA VAL A 414 -3.32 9.76 -31.49
C VAL A 414 -4.60 9.96 -30.67
N GLY A 415 -4.67 11.01 -29.86
CA GLY A 415 -5.79 11.30 -28.97
C GLY A 415 -6.07 12.78 -28.72
N LEU A 416 -7.25 13.03 -28.16
CA LEU A 416 -7.71 14.34 -27.71
C LEU A 416 -7.78 14.34 -26.18
N PHE A 417 -7.16 15.33 -25.56
CA PHE A 417 -7.20 15.57 -24.12
C PHE A 417 -7.83 16.93 -23.86
N THR A 418 -8.89 16.99 -23.05
CA THR A 418 -9.62 18.25 -22.78
C THR A 418 -9.48 18.67 -21.32
N ILE A 419 -9.22 19.95 -21.08
CA ILE A 419 -9.14 20.59 -19.76
C ILE A 419 -10.06 21.79 -19.80
N SER A 420 -11.05 21.88 -18.92
CA SER A 420 -12.04 22.97 -18.99
C SER A 420 -11.51 24.32 -18.49
N GLU A 421 -10.52 24.30 -17.60
CA GLU A 421 -9.89 25.50 -17.03
C GLU A 421 -8.42 25.57 -17.44
N ASP A 422 -7.52 25.85 -16.49
CA ASP A 422 -6.12 26.20 -16.75
C ASP A 422 -5.21 24.96 -16.80
N LEU A 423 -4.16 25.05 -17.61
CA LEU A 423 -3.07 24.06 -17.68
C LEU A 423 -1.73 24.69 -17.29
N ILE A 424 -1.04 24.08 -16.33
CA ILE A 424 0.30 24.50 -15.93
C ILE A 424 1.29 23.35 -16.18
N LEU A 425 2.29 23.58 -17.03
CA LEU A 425 3.43 22.70 -17.24
C LEU A 425 4.67 23.34 -16.61
N SER A 426 5.31 22.66 -15.67
CA SER A 426 6.49 23.15 -14.95
C SER A 426 7.81 22.69 -15.59
N THR A 427 8.94 23.15 -15.05
CA THR A 427 10.28 22.94 -15.64
C THR A 427 10.67 21.47 -15.85
N ASP A 428 10.20 20.57 -15.01
CA ASP A 428 10.54 19.14 -15.08
C ASP A 428 9.43 18.29 -15.74
N SER A 429 8.41 18.94 -16.31
CA SER A 429 7.33 18.26 -17.03
C SER A 429 7.67 17.98 -18.50
N VAL A 430 7.05 16.94 -19.05
CA VAL A 430 7.14 16.57 -20.47
C VAL A 430 5.74 16.48 -21.06
N LEU A 431 5.42 17.29 -22.07
CA LEU A 431 4.25 17.07 -22.92
C LEU A 431 4.64 16.13 -24.06
N GLN A 432 4.15 14.90 -24.04
CA GLN A 432 4.37 13.90 -25.08
C GLN A 432 3.21 13.91 -26.06
N MET A 433 3.51 14.08 -27.34
CA MET A 433 2.52 14.14 -28.40
C MET A 433 2.91 13.27 -29.59
N GLU A 434 1.92 12.72 -30.28
CA GLU A 434 2.08 11.84 -31.42
C GLU A 434 1.43 12.44 -32.67
N ILE A 435 2.10 12.34 -33.82
CA ILE A 435 1.57 12.80 -35.11
C ILE A 435 1.72 11.70 -36.17
N ARG A 436 0.71 11.58 -37.03
CA ARG A 436 0.72 10.71 -38.21
C ARG A 436 0.54 11.49 -39.51
N SER A 437 -0.40 12.43 -39.56
CA SER A 437 -0.61 13.34 -40.71
C SER A 437 -1.37 14.59 -40.28
N SER A 438 -1.46 15.60 -41.14
CA SER A 438 -2.18 16.86 -40.87
C SER A 438 -3.73 16.75 -40.91
N ALA A 439 -4.27 15.53 -41.07
CA ALA A 439 -5.72 15.31 -40.98
C ALA A 439 -6.22 15.44 -39.53
N GLN A 440 -7.49 15.86 -39.37
CA GLN A 440 -8.09 16.37 -38.12
C GLN A 440 -7.98 15.44 -36.89
N ASP A 441 -7.86 14.12 -37.07
CA ASP A 441 -7.76 13.12 -35.99
C ASP A 441 -6.52 12.22 -36.19
N GLN A 442 -5.45 12.77 -36.76
CA GLN A 442 -4.21 12.04 -37.04
C GLN A 442 -3.01 12.64 -36.32
N PHE A 443 -3.25 13.43 -35.27
CA PHE A 443 -2.24 13.94 -34.35
C PHE A 443 -2.88 14.26 -33.00
N ASP A 444 -2.09 14.24 -31.94
CA ASP A 444 -2.53 14.57 -30.59
C ASP A 444 -2.98 16.02 -30.48
N GLN A 445 -4.04 16.23 -29.72
CA GLN A 445 -4.59 17.55 -29.45
C GLN A 445 -4.84 17.74 -27.96
N LEU A 446 -4.46 18.92 -27.48
CA LEU A 446 -4.75 19.40 -26.14
C LEU A 446 -5.68 20.61 -26.22
N LEU A 447 -6.91 20.44 -25.76
CA LEU A 447 -7.92 21.51 -25.74
C LEU A 447 -8.08 22.03 -24.31
N VAL A 448 -7.67 23.27 -24.08
CA VAL A 448 -7.67 23.94 -22.77
C VAL A 448 -8.65 25.12 -22.81
N GLY A 449 -9.75 25.05 -22.07
CA GLY A 449 -10.77 26.10 -22.01
C GLY A 449 -10.29 27.39 -21.35
N GLY A 450 -9.33 27.28 -20.43
CA GLY A 450 -8.64 28.38 -19.76
C GLY A 450 -7.33 28.78 -20.45
N GLU A 451 -6.37 29.23 -19.65
CA GLU A 451 -5.04 29.65 -20.08
C GLU A 451 -4.00 28.52 -19.89
N THR A 452 -2.93 28.55 -20.67
CA THR A 452 -1.85 27.54 -20.62
C THR A 452 -0.51 28.19 -20.28
N TRP A 453 0.19 27.68 -19.27
CA TRP A 453 1.56 28.06 -18.92
C TRP A 453 2.53 26.95 -19.33
N LEU A 454 3.49 27.31 -20.19
CA LEU A 454 4.48 26.38 -20.75
C LEU A 454 5.85 26.57 -20.12
N ASP A 455 6.41 25.47 -19.66
CA ASP A 455 7.83 25.25 -19.35
C ASP A 455 8.17 23.79 -19.71
N GLY A 456 9.33 23.27 -19.32
CA GLY A 456 9.69 21.87 -19.51
C GLY A 456 9.92 21.48 -20.97
N THR A 457 9.53 20.27 -21.35
CA THR A 457 9.84 19.70 -22.68
C THR A 457 8.58 19.39 -23.48
N LEU A 458 8.51 19.82 -24.74
CA LEU A 458 7.62 19.21 -25.73
C LEU A 458 8.36 18.09 -26.43
N GLU A 459 7.82 16.88 -26.39
CA GLU A 459 8.33 15.71 -27.09
C GLU A 459 7.31 15.23 -28.11
N LEU A 460 7.70 15.26 -29.39
CA LEU A 460 6.83 14.89 -30.50
C LEU A 460 7.33 13.62 -31.17
N THR A 461 6.45 12.65 -31.36
CA THR A 461 6.73 11.39 -32.04
C THR A 461 6.00 11.33 -33.37
N ALA A 462 6.73 11.08 -34.47
CA ALA A 462 6.13 10.82 -35.77
C ALA A 462 5.85 9.33 -35.94
N LEU A 463 4.57 8.95 -35.93
CA LEU A 463 4.11 7.56 -36.14
C LEU A 463 4.30 7.09 -37.59
N ASP A 464 4.29 8.03 -38.54
CA ASP A 464 4.60 7.80 -39.96
C ASP A 464 5.31 9.03 -40.54
N ALA A 465 6.65 9.10 -40.35
CA ALA A 465 7.44 10.24 -40.81
C ALA A 465 7.41 10.42 -42.34
N ASP A 466 7.19 9.34 -43.10
CA ASP A 466 7.11 9.37 -44.56
C ASP A 466 5.77 9.91 -45.07
N ALA A 467 4.75 10.05 -44.21
CA ALA A 467 3.48 10.69 -44.56
C ALA A 467 3.56 12.23 -44.55
N LEU A 468 4.55 12.80 -43.85
CA LEU A 468 4.66 14.24 -43.61
C LEU A 468 5.12 15.03 -44.85
N ARG A 469 4.51 16.19 -45.10
CA ARG A 469 4.70 17.01 -46.30
C ARG A 469 4.97 18.48 -45.94
N PRO A 470 5.72 19.22 -46.79
CA PRO A 470 5.81 20.66 -46.63
C PRO A 470 4.42 21.31 -46.73
N GLY A 471 4.10 22.17 -45.77
CA GLY A 471 2.80 22.82 -45.60
C GLY A 471 1.88 22.12 -44.59
N ASP A 472 2.20 20.91 -44.14
CA ASP A 472 1.46 20.27 -43.05
C ASP A 472 1.50 21.13 -41.79
N THR A 473 0.35 21.27 -41.14
CA THR A 473 0.14 22.12 -39.97
C THR A 473 -0.58 21.31 -38.90
N PHE A 474 -0.15 21.44 -37.65
CA PHE A 474 -0.66 20.70 -36.50
C PHE A 474 -1.03 21.67 -35.39
N GLN A 475 -2.31 21.72 -35.04
CA GLN A 475 -2.84 22.48 -33.91
C GLN A 475 -2.69 21.63 -32.64
N LEU A 476 -1.53 21.69 -32.00
CA LEU A 476 -1.23 20.84 -30.84
C LEU A 476 -1.95 21.30 -29.58
N ILE A 477 -1.98 22.61 -29.33
CA ILE A 477 -2.57 23.19 -28.12
C ILE A 477 -3.59 24.24 -28.52
N GLU A 478 -4.87 24.02 -28.26
CA GLU A 478 -5.91 25.03 -28.40
C GLU A 478 -6.23 25.59 -27.01
N THR A 479 -6.00 26.88 -26.80
CA THR A 479 -6.18 27.53 -25.49
C THR A 479 -6.55 29.00 -25.63
N ARG A 480 -7.06 29.61 -24.56
CA ARG A 480 -7.41 31.04 -24.53
C ARG A 480 -6.19 31.96 -24.64
N ALA A 481 -5.10 31.59 -23.96
CA ALA A 481 -3.82 32.29 -24.00
C ALA A 481 -2.68 31.33 -23.64
N ILE A 482 -1.51 31.55 -24.25
CA ILE A 482 -0.28 30.82 -23.94
C ILE A 482 0.69 31.77 -23.23
N HIS A 483 1.23 31.32 -22.11
CA HIS A 483 2.28 31.99 -21.34
C HIS A 483 3.53 31.13 -21.31
N GLY A 484 4.71 31.76 -21.27
CA GLY A 484 5.99 31.03 -21.21
C GLY A 484 6.35 30.32 -22.51
N THR A 485 7.33 29.44 -22.43
CA THR A 485 7.86 28.63 -23.54
C THR A 485 8.38 27.32 -23.00
N PHE A 486 8.23 26.22 -23.74
CA PHE A 486 8.98 25.00 -23.48
C PHE A 486 10.49 25.30 -23.40
N SER A 487 11.13 24.87 -22.33
CA SER A 487 12.58 24.91 -22.13
C SER A 487 13.34 24.02 -23.14
N SER A 488 12.70 22.96 -23.66
CA SER A 488 13.25 22.09 -24.69
C SER A 488 12.19 21.61 -25.69
N LEU A 489 12.57 21.47 -26.96
CA LEU A 489 11.75 20.85 -28.00
C LEU A 489 12.47 19.61 -28.53
N ARG A 490 11.85 18.44 -28.43
CA ARG A 490 12.31 17.17 -29.00
C ARG A 490 11.39 16.80 -30.15
N LEU A 491 11.76 17.25 -31.35
CA LEU A 491 10.97 17.04 -32.57
C LEU A 491 11.60 15.96 -33.44
N PRO A 492 10.78 15.12 -34.12
CA PRO A 492 11.30 14.04 -34.94
C PRO A 492 11.94 14.62 -36.21
N ALA A 493 13.01 13.98 -36.69
CA ALA A 493 13.63 14.37 -37.95
C ALA A 493 12.70 14.05 -39.13
N VAL A 494 12.56 14.99 -40.06
CA VAL A 494 11.75 14.84 -41.27
C VAL A 494 12.64 15.08 -42.48
N ALA A 495 12.73 14.11 -43.40
CA ALA A 495 13.75 14.12 -44.45
C ALA A 495 13.58 15.31 -45.42
N GLY A 496 14.59 16.19 -45.49
CA GLY A 496 14.62 17.35 -46.40
C GLY A 496 13.67 18.48 -46.01
N LEU A 497 13.09 18.43 -44.81
CA LEU A 497 12.15 19.40 -44.27
C LEU A 497 12.60 19.86 -42.88
N THR A 498 12.07 20.98 -42.41
CA THR A 498 12.29 21.47 -41.05
C THR A 498 10.97 21.87 -40.41
N TRP A 499 10.92 21.82 -39.08
CA TRP A 499 9.81 22.33 -38.29
C TRP A 499 9.86 23.86 -38.21
N ASP A 500 8.73 24.51 -38.43
CA ASP A 500 8.47 25.91 -38.09
C ASP A 500 7.59 25.94 -36.83
N THR A 501 8.18 26.45 -35.75
CA THR A 501 7.58 26.57 -34.42
C THR A 501 7.23 28.01 -34.07
N SER A 502 7.27 28.93 -35.04
CA SER A 502 7.04 30.37 -34.82
C SER A 502 5.65 30.70 -34.28
N GLN A 503 4.68 29.81 -34.47
CA GLN A 503 3.31 29.93 -33.97
C GLN A 503 3.03 29.08 -32.72
N LEU A 504 3.99 28.30 -32.22
CA LEU A 504 3.77 27.37 -31.10
C LEU A 504 3.38 28.14 -29.82
N TYR A 505 4.08 29.21 -29.49
CA TYR A 505 3.88 29.95 -28.24
C TYR A 505 2.82 31.05 -28.32
N THR A 506 2.15 31.21 -29.47
CA THR A 506 1.09 32.21 -29.65
C THR A 506 -0.24 31.60 -30.09
N GLN A 507 -0.18 30.49 -30.82
CA GLN A 507 -1.36 29.82 -31.37
C GLN A 507 -1.36 28.32 -31.06
N GLY A 508 -0.30 27.75 -30.46
CA GLY A 508 -0.20 26.30 -30.23
C GLY A 508 0.00 25.49 -31.50
N VAL A 509 0.49 26.13 -32.57
CA VAL A 509 0.62 25.52 -33.91
C VAL A 509 2.08 25.29 -34.26
N ILE A 510 2.37 24.11 -34.81
CA ILE A 510 3.62 23.84 -35.54
C ILE A 510 3.31 23.50 -37.00
N SER A 511 4.27 23.76 -37.88
CA SER A 511 4.14 23.40 -39.29
C SER A 511 5.44 22.86 -39.87
N ILE A 512 5.35 22.21 -41.02
CA ILE A 512 6.49 21.67 -41.74
C ILE A 512 6.80 22.57 -42.92
N VAL A 513 8.03 23.05 -43.02
CA VAL A 513 8.49 23.89 -44.13
C VAL A 513 9.69 23.24 -44.83
N PRO A 514 9.93 23.55 -46.12
CA PRO A 514 11.15 23.11 -46.79
C PRO A 514 12.39 23.61 -46.05
N GLU A 515 13.47 22.83 -46.04
CA GLU A 515 14.75 23.32 -45.53
C GLU A 515 15.13 24.65 -46.21
N PRO A 516 15.66 25.65 -45.47
CA PRO A 516 16.11 26.89 -46.08
C PRO A 516 17.14 26.58 -47.17
N ALA A 517 16.86 26.98 -48.41
CA ALA A 517 17.80 26.84 -49.51
C ALA A 517 18.99 27.79 -49.29
N GLY A 518 19.92 27.44 -48.41
CA GLY A 518 21.09 28.26 -48.05
C GLY A 518 21.91 28.69 -49.27
N TRP A 519 21.86 27.91 -50.36
CA TRP A 519 22.53 28.22 -51.63
C TRP A 519 21.93 29.40 -52.41
N LEU A 520 20.63 29.68 -52.28
CA LEU A 520 19.97 30.80 -52.98
C LEU A 520 20.33 32.16 -52.35
N LEU A 521 20.57 32.22 -51.04
CA LEU A 521 21.01 33.43 -50.35
C LEU A 521 22.44 33.84 -50.71
N PHE A 522 23.34 32.87 -50.92
CA PHE A 522 24.69 33.15 -51.43
C PHE A 522 24.69 33.58 -52.91
N ALA A 523 23.79 33.03 -53.74
CA ALA A 523 23.66 33.42 -55.14
C ALA A 523 23.16 34.88 -55.30
N CYS A 524 22.18 35.30 -54.50
CA CYS A 524 21.65 36.67 -54.52
C CYS A 524 22.62 37.71 -53.92
N GLY A 525 23.35 37.34 -52.85
CA GLY A 525 24.39 38.19 -52.26
C GLY A 525 25.61 38.38 -53.17
N GLY A 526 26.02 37.30 -53.87
CA GLY A 526 27.12 37.32 -54.83
C GLY A 526 26.85 38.19 -56.06
N LEU A 527 25.64 38.12 -56.62
CA LEU A 527 25.23 38.97 -57.76
C LEU A 527 25.15 40.47 -57.39
N SER A 528 24.76 40.78 -56.15
CA SER A 528 24.71 42.16 -55.62
C SER A 528 26.11 42.77 -55.45
N LEU A 529 27.08 41.96 -54.99
CA LEU A 529 28.49 42.38 -54.85
C LEU A 529 29.22 42.49 -56.20
N MET A 530 28.85 41.69 -57.19
CA MET A 530 29.41 41.78 -58.54
C MET A 530 28.87 42.98 -59.33
N ARG A 531 27.65 43.46 -59.04
CA ARG A 531 27.09 44.67 -59.68
C ARG A 531 27.71 45.98 -59.17
N ARG A 532 28.19 46.00 -57.91
CA ARG A 532 28.81 47.20 -57.31
C ARG A 532 30.28 47.43 -57.72
N ARG A 533 30.93 46.45 -58.35
CA ARG A 533 32.34 46.53 -58.80
C ARG A 533 32.53 47.10 -60.21
N ARG A 534 31.46 47.39 -60.96
CA ARG A 534 31.54 47.84 -62.37
C ARG A 534 31.40 49.34 -62.63
N GLU A 535 31.22 50.18 -61.61
CA GLU A 535 31.15 51.63 -61.80
C GLU A 535 32.33 52.33 -61.10
N ARG A 536 33.42 52.54 -61.85
CA ARG A 536 34.42 53.59 -61.56
C ARG A 536 34.55 54.47 -62.82
N PRO A 537 34.41 55.80 -62.71
CA PRO A 537 34.49 56.70 -63.86
C PRO A 537 35.95 56.98 -64.22
N THR A 538 36.30 56.80 -65.50
CA THR A 538 37.61 57.20 -66.05
C THR A 538 37.68 58.72 -66.20
N CYS A 539 38.56 59.34 -65.42
CA CYS A 539 38.93 60.75 -65.52
C CYS A 539 39.83 60.98 -66.75
N PHE A 540 39.45 61.94 -67.58
CA PHE A 540 40.21 62.47 -68.70
C PHE A 540 41.22 63.50 -68.15
N VAL A 541 42.51 63.35 -68.44
CA VAL A 541 43.53 64.38 -68.16
C VAL A 541 44.15 64.82 -69.47
N ASP A 542 44.16 66.13 -69.66
CA ASP A 542 44.60 66.87 -70.84
C ASP A 542 45.97 67.55 -70.57
N ARG A 543 46.73 67.81 -71.65
CA ARG A 543 48.01 68.58 -71.78
C ARG A 543 49.31 67.89 -71.34
N ILE A 544 50.44 67.97 -72.05
CA ILE A 544 50.97 68.86 -73.12
C ILE A 544 51.56 68.01 -74.24
#